data_AF-A0A2G5ZBZ7-F1
#
_entry.id   AF-A0A2G5ZBZ7-F1
#
_cell.length_a   1.000
_cell.length_b   1.000
_cell.length_c   1.000
_cell.angle_alpha   90.00
_cell.angle_beta   90.00
_cell.angle_gamma   90.00
#
_symmetry.space_group_name_H-M   'P 1'
#
loop_
_entity.id
_entity.type
_entity.pdbx_description
1 polymer ?
#
loop_
_entity_poly.entity_id
_entity_poly.type
_entity_poly.pdbx_seq_one_letter_code
_entity_poly.pdbx_strand_id
1 'polypeptide(L)'
;MKKMNSALGSFVILGLLLASCGTDEEKTKQVDLPMQQVEPAQDNESKVEVMERPPMVNESKEETEDLEEAFFSEFSSVKSFVESSVNDMKEGSDYRERFAHAEQFLAESTITYIGYFHEEIEELGMTEDFEELKTAAAELIEKFGTSGEHLEGYETKYMEFENKMKDVYSKM
;
A
#
# COMPACT_ATOMS: atom_id res chain seq x y z
N MET A 1 -14.69 -14.36 58.79
CA MET A 1 -16.08 -13.84 58.77
C MET A 1 -16.06 -12.36 58.44
N LYS A 2 -16.85 -11.92 57.43
CA LYS A 2 -17.33 -10.55 57.13
C LYS A 2 -16.22 -9.51 56.78
N LYS A 3 -16.29 -8.73 55.69
CA LYS A 3 -17.42 -8.20 54.92
C LYS A 3 -17.05 -8.04 53.43
N MET A 4 -17.97 -8.45 52.57
CA MET A 4 -18.10 -7.97 51.20
C MET A 4 -18.48 -6.49 51.23
N ASN A 5 -17.89 -5.67 50.37
CA ASN A 5 -18.49 -4.43 49.91
C ASN A 5 -18.59 -4.50 48.38
N SER A 6 -19.82 -4.76 47.95
CA SER A 6 -20.33 -4.56 46.60
C SER A 6 -20.50 -3.06 46.38
N ALA A 7 -20.02 -2.55 45.25
CA ALA A 7 -20.43 -1.26 44.73
C ALA A 7 -20.63 -1.41 43.21
N LEU A 8 -21.88 -1.69 42.85
CA LEU A 8 -22.42 -1.46 41.51
C LEU A 8 -22.41 0.04 41.21
N GLY A 9 -22.14 0.39 39.96
CA GLY A 9 -22.42 1.69 39.36
C GLY A 9 -21.58 1.87 38.11
N SER A 10 -22.08 2.24 36.94
CA SER A 10 -23.42 2.58 36.50
C SER A 10 -23.37 2.45 34.98
N PHE A 11 -24.26 1.66 34.37
CA PHE A 11 -24.43 1.65 32.91
C PHE A 11 -25.09 2.97 32.50
N VAL A 12 -24.42 3.76 31.66
CA VAL A 12 -25.07 4.83 30.91
C VAL A 12 -25.24 4.33 29.49
N ILE A 13 -26.40 3.73 29.23
CA ILE A 13 -26.96 3.61 27.89
C ILE A 13 -27.73 4.89 27.65
N LEU A 14 -27.29 5.73 26.71
CA LEU A 14 -28.14 6.71 26.08
C LEU A 14 -27.91 6.63 24.57
N GLY A 15 -28.84 5.96 23.91
CA GLY A 15 -28.87 5.85 22.46
C GLY A 15 -29.69 6.95 21.80
N LEU A 16 -29.60 6.90 20.47
CA LEU A 16 -30.54 7.41 19.46
C LEU A 16 -30.55 8.94 19.24
N LEU A 17 -30.19 9.38 18.03
CA LEU A 17 -31.16 9.48 16.94
C LEU A 17 -30.49 9.86 15.62
N LEU A 18 -30.97 9.20 14.55
CA LEU A 18 -30.69 9.44 13.15
C LEU A 18 -31.02 10.87 12.73
N ALA A 19 -30.13 11.50 11.98
CA ALA A 19 -30.46 12.61 11.10
C ALA A 19 -30.13 12.20 9.66
N SER A 20 -31.14 11.62 9.01
CA SER A 20 -31.27 11.60 7.57
C SER A 20 -31.56 13.02 7.09
N CYS A 21 -30.74 13.51 6.16
CA CYS A 21 -31.01 14.63 5.26
C CYS A 21 -30.25 14.23 3.98
N GLY A 22 -30.84 13.86 2.86
CA GLY A 22 -32.09 14.32 2.28
C GLY A 22 -31.75 15.10 1.00
N THR A 23 -31.95 14.43 -0.15
CA THR A 23 -32.10 14.95 -1.52
C THR A 23 -30.91 15.62 -2.21
N ASP A 24 -30.37 14.97 -3.26
CA ASP A 24 -30.51 15.50 -4.63
C ASP A 24 -30.48 14.36 -5.67
N GLU A 25 -31.60 14.18 -6.37
CA GLU A 25 -31.66 13.55 -7.69
C GLU A 25 -31.12 14.56 -8.71
N GLU A 26 -29.98 14.27 -9.33
CA GLU A 26 -29.65 14.94 -10.59
C GLU A 26 -29.29 13.94 -11.68
N LYS A 27 -30.10 14.01 -12.74
CA LYS A 27 -30.09 13.17 -13.94
C LYS A 27 -28.70 13.10 -14.58
N THR A 28 -28.15 11.89 -14.68
CA THR A 28 -27.15 11.58 -15.71
C THR A 28 -27.78 11.75 -17.08
N LYS A 29 -27.42 12.83 -17.79
CA LYS A 29 -27.66 12.98 -19.22
C LYS A 29 -26.80 11.96 -19.96
N GLN A 30 -27.47 10.99 -20.60
CA GLN A 30 -26.93 10.26 -21.74
C GLN A 30 -26.50 11.27 -22.80
N VAL A 31 -25.24 11.19 -23.22
CA VAL A 31 -24.79 11.79 -24.47
C VAL A 31 -24.89 10.69 -25.52
N ASP A 32 -25.97 10.75 -26.30
CA ASP A 32 -26.12 10.06 -27.57
C ASP A 32 -24.97 10.47 -28.51
N LEU A 33 -24.06 9.54 -28.80
CA LEU A 33 -23.23 9.62 -29.99
C LEU A 33 -23.99 8.91 -31.11
N PRO A 34 -24.38 9.61 -32.20
CA PRO A 34 -25.08 8.96 -33.29
C PRO A 34 -24.14 7.99 -34.02
N MET A 35 -24.45 6.70 -33.90
CA MET A 35 -24.09 5.68 -34.87
C MET A 35 -24.55 6.13 -36.27
N GLN A 36 -23.61 6.28 -37.19
CA GLN A 36 -23.93 6.29 -38.60
C GLN A 36 -23.53 4.94 -39.20
N GLN A 37 -24.52 4.07 -39.33
CA GLN A 37 -24.49 2.91 -40.21
C GLN A 37 -24.45 3.40 -41.66
N VAL A 38 -23.50 2.90 -42.46
CA VAL A 38 -23.74 2.60 -43.87
C VAL A 38 -22.87 1.40 -44.29
N GLU A 39 -23.52 0.27 -44.52
CA GLU A 39 -23.13 -0.73 -45.55
C GLU A 39 -24.35 -0.84 -46.50
N PRO A 40 -24.26 -1.31 -47.77
CA PRO A 40 -23.25 -2.25 -48.28
C PRO A 40 -22.71 -2.02 -49.72
N ALA A 41 -21.63 -2.77 -50.01
CA ALA A 41 -21.09 -3.29 -51.26
C ALA A 41 -21.57 -2.76 -52.63
N GLN A 42 -20.61 -2.30 -53.45
CA GLN A 42 -20.55 -2.61 -54.88
C GLN A 42 -19.09 -2.84 -55.30
N ASP A 43 -18.92 -4.01 -55.87
CA ASP A 43 -17.74 -4.64 -56.45
C ASP A 43 -17.09 -3.78 -57.56
N ASN A 44 -15.76 -3.78 -57.63
CA ASN A 44 -14.99 -3.71 -58.87
C ASN A 44 -13.51 -3.97 -58.60
N GLU A 45 -13.05 -5.11 -59.10
CA GLU A 45 -11.68 -5.58 -59.12
C GLU A 45 -10.67 -4.49 -59.53
N SER A 46 -9.65 -4.29 -58.71
CA SER A 46 -8.38 -3.72 -59.17
C SER A 46 -7.22 -4.46 -58.52
N LYS A 47 -6.63 -5.33 -59.33
CA LYS A 47 -5.37 -6.01 -59.13
C LYS A 47 -4.27 -5.01 -58.79
N VAL A 48 -3.75 -5.03 -57.56
CA VAL A 48 -2.42 -4.50 -57.25
C VAL A 48 -1.64 -5.54 -56.47
N GLU A 49 -0.53 -5.91 -57.11
CA GLU A 49 0.45 -6.92 -56.79
C GLU A 49 1.12 -6.66 -55.43
N VAL A 50 1.15 -7.71 -54.60
CA VAL A 50 1.86 -7.77 -53.32
C VAL A 50 3.34 -7.50 -53.56
N MET A 51 3.85 -6.39 -53.05
CA MET A 51 5.29 -6.18 -52.91
C MET A 51 5.62 -6.26 -51.42
N GLU A 52 6.00 -7.46 -50.98
CA GLU A 52 6.55 -7.68 -49.64
C GLU A 52 7.80 -6.80 -49.46
N ARG A 53 7.73 -5.85 -48.52
CA ARG A 53 8.90 -5.10 -48.10
C ARG A 53 9.68 -5.98 -47.11
N PRO A 54 10.99 -6.22 -47.31
CA PRO A 54 11.77 -7.07 -46.43
C PRO A 54 11.82 -6.49 -45.00
N PRO A 55 11.95 -7.33 -43.96
CA PRO A 55 11.95 -6.88 -42.58
C PRO A 55 13.18 -6.00 -42.33
N MET A 56 12.94 -4.72 -42.05
CA MET A 56 13.95 -3.89 -41.42
C MET A 56 14.11 -4.38 -39.98
N VAL A 57 15.12 -5.22 -39.76
CA VAL A 57 15.68 -5.48 -38.44
C VAL A 57 16.25 -4.16 -37.96
N ASN A 58 15.44 -3.39 -37.24
CA ASN A 58 15.94 -2.31 -36.42
C ASN A 58 16.40 -2.98 -35.13
N GLU A 59 17.69 -3.27 -35.02
CA GLU A 59 18.34 -3.51 -33.74
C GLU A 59 18.36 -2.19 -32.96
N SER A 60 17.17 -1.71 -32.55
CA SER A 60 17.07 -0.88 -31.38
C SER A 60 17.28 -1.82 -30.21
N LYS A 61 18.54 -1.96 -29.79
CA LYS A 61 18.86 -2.17 -28.38
C LYS A 61 18.23 -0.98 -27.65
N GLU A 62 16.99 -1.16 -27.27
CA GLU A 62 16.36 -0.39 -26.22
C GLU A 62 17.10 -0.85 -24.96
N GLU A 63 18.26 -0.22 -24.71
CA GLU A 63 18.78 -0.11 -23.37
C GLU A 63 17.70 0.66 -22.63
N THR A 64 16.78 -0.08 -22.02
CA THR A 64 16.03 0.41 -20.88
C THR A 64 17.10 0.63 -19.81
N GLU A 65 17.79 1.78 -19.90
CA GLU A 65 18.32 2.44 -18.72
C GLU A 65 17.10 2.56 -17.83
N ASP A 66 17.00 1.62 -16.88
CA ASP A 66 16.01 1.65 -15.82
C ASP A 66 16.09 3.07 -15.27
N LEU A 67 15.05 3.85 -15.58
CA LEU A 67 14.73 5.06 -14.87
C LEU A 67 14.26 4.58 -13.49
N GLU A 68 15.21 4.07 -12.69
CA GLU A 68 15.16 4.16 -11.26
C GLU A 68 14.99 5.65 -10.98
N GLU A 69 13.73 6.05 -10.84
CA GLU A 69 13.36 7.31 -10.24
C GLU A 69 14.23 7.46 -9.01
N ALA A 70 15.14 8.43 -9.04
CA ALA A 70 16.19 8.58 -8.03
C ALA A 70 15.52 8.81 -6.68
N PHE A 71 15.25 7.71 -5.97
CA PHE A 71 14.61 7.71 -4.67
C PHE A 71 15.66 8.20 -3.68
N PHE A 72 15.53 9.46 -3.25
CA PHE A 72 16.36 10.02 -2.21
C PHE A 72 15.70 9.73 -0.86
N SER A 73 16.27 8.78 -0.13
CA SER A 73 15.89 8.47 1.24
C SER A 73 16.16 9.65 2.19
N GLU A 74 15.23 9.96 3.11
CA GLU A 74 15.53 10.84 4.26
C GLU A 74 16.50 10.22 5.27
N PHE A 75 16.68 8.90 5.23
CA PHE A 75 17.60 8.15 6.07
C PHE A 75 18.96 8.01 5.39
N SER A 76 20.02 8.18 6.16
CA SER A 76 21.40 7.99 5.69
C SER A 76 21.87 6.53 5.71
N SER A 77 21.14 5.65 6.37
CA SER A 77 21.45 4.23 6.53
C SER A 77 20.24 3.41 6.96
N VAL A 78 20.27 2.10 6.73
CA VAL A 78 19.24 1.16 7.22
C VAL A 78 19.10 1.20 8.74
N LYS A 79 20.22 1.41 9.46
CA LYS A 79 20.20 1.57 10.92
C LYS A 79 19.37 2.76 11.37
N SER A 80 19.58 3.92 10.74
CA SER A 80 18.84 5.13 11.07
C SER A 80 17.34 5.00 10.76
N PHE A 81 17.00 4.28 9.69
CA PHE A 81 15.62 3.94 9.34
C PHE A 81 14.96 3.04 10.40
N VAL A 82 15.60 1.93 10.78
CA VAL A 82 15.07 0.99 11.78
C VAL A 82 14.92 1.67 13.14
N GLU A 83 15.91 2.47 13.56
CA GLU A 83 15.86 3.26 14.79
C GLU A 83 14.68 4.24 14.81
N SER A 84 14.46 4.97 13.71
CA SER A 84 13.29 5.86 13.60
C SER A 84 12.00 5.07 13.69
N SER A 85 11.88 3.98 12.91
CA SER A 85 10.67 3.16 12.84
C SER A 85 10.26 2.58 14.21
N VAL A 86 11.23 2.11 15.00
CA VAL A 86 10.97 1.64 16.37
C VAL A 86 10.45 2.76 17.28
N ASN A 87 10.94 3.99 17.10
CA ASN A 87 10.43 5.13 17.85
C ASN A 87 9.03 5.54 17.39
N ASP A 88 8.77 5.51 16.08
CA ASP A 88 7.49 5.87 15.48
C ASP A 88 6.38 4.89 15.86
N MET A 89 6.70 3.62 16.11
CA MET A 89 5.72 2.64 16.59
C MET A 89 5.31 2.80 18.07
N LYS A 90 6.06 3.55 18.88
CA LYS A 90 5.73 3.71 20.31
C LYS A 90 4.34 4.34 20.49
N GLU A 91 3.61 3.88 21.49
CA GLU A 91 2.34 4.49 21.88
C GLU A 91 2.54 5.97 22.24
N GLY A 92 1.72 6.85 21.66
CA GLY A 92 1.84 8.30 21.83
C GLY A 92 3.02 8.94 21.09
N SER A 93 3.61 8.27 20.09
CA SER A 93 4.60 8.91 19.22
C SER A 93 3.95 10.03 18.38
N ASP A 94 4.70 11.10 18.15
CA ASP A 94 4.32 12.16 17.22
C ASP A 94 3.87 11.62 15.85
N TYR A 95 4.49 10.53 15.39
CA TYR A 95 4.13 9.89 14.14
C TYR A 95 2.70 9.34 14.16
N ARG A 96 2.35 8.58 15.21
CA ARG A 96 0.99 8.02 15.39
C ARG A 96 -0.06 9.10 15.64
N GLU A 97 0.32 10.22 16.23
CA GLU A 97 -0.59 11.37 16.39
C GLU A 97 -0.88 12.09 15.06
N ARG A 98 0.08 12.09 14.13
CA ARG A 98 -0.02 12.82 12.86
C ARG A 98 -0.71 12.01 11.76
N PHE A 99 -0.61 10.68 11.78
CA PHE A 99 -1.11 9.82 10.71
C PHE A 99 -2.21 8.88 11.21
N ALA A 100 -3.41 8.97 10.61
CA ALA A 100 -4.56 8.15 10.98
C ALA A 100 -4.38 6.64 10.74
N HIS A 101 -3.45 6.26 9.86
CA HIS A 101 -3.07 4.87 9.55
C HIS A 101 -1.54 4.71 9.64
N ALA A 102 -0.97 5.22 10.73
CA ALA A 102 0.48 5.24 10.95
C ALA A 102 1.13 3.86 10.75
N GLU A 103 0.47 2.80 11.19
CA GLU A 103 0.95 1.43 11.10
C GLU A 103 1.01 0.95 9.64
N GLN A 104 0.02 1.32 8.82
CA GLN A 104 0.01 1.04 7.39
C GLN A 104 1.17 1.76 6.70
N PHE A 105 1.33 3.07 6.96
CA PHE A 105 2.41 3.86 6.37
C PHE A 105 3.80 3.37 6.79
N LEU A 106 3.97 2.93 8.04
CA LEU A 106 5.20 2.33 8.53
C LEU A 106 5.50 0.99 7.84
N ALA A 107 4.48 0.15 7.62
CA ALA A 107 4.66 -1.09 6.88
C ALA A 107 5.05 -0.85 5.42
N GLU A 108 4.37 0.08 4.74
CA GLU A 108 4.66 0.46 3.35
C GLU A 108 6.09 1.02 3.23
N SER A 109 6.45 1.98 4.06
CA SER A 109 7.80 2.55 4.07
C SER A 109 8.87 1.51 4.41
N THR A 110 8.57 0.54 5.28
CA THR A 110 9.50 -0.56 5.56
C THR A 110 9.84 -1.37 4.32
N ILE A 111 8.85 -1.73 3.49
CA ILE A 111 9.10 -2.45 2.25
C ILE A 111 9.98 -1.62 1.31
N THR A 112 9.68 -0.32 1.17
CA THR A 112 10.45 0.61 0.34
C THR A 112 11.90 0.74 0.81
N TYR A 113 12.13 0.99 2.10
CA TYR A 113 13.47 1.22 2.63
C TYR A 113 14.33 -0.04 2.67
N ILE A 114 13.74 -1.22 2.84
CA ILE A 114 14.46 -2.49 2.70
C ILE A 114 14.96 -2.66 1.26
N GLY A 115 14.14 -2.32 0.27
CA GLY A 115 14.57 -2.33 -1.14
C GLY A 115 15.67 -1.31 -1.40
N TYR A 116 15.53 -0.09 -0.86
CA TYR A 116 16.53 0.97 -1.03
C TYR A 116 17.89 0.61 -0.42
N PHE A 117 17.92 0.07 0.79
CA PHE A 117 19.14 -0.28 1.51
C PHE A 117 19.59 -1.74 1.30
N HIS A 118 19.17 -2.41 0.23
CA HIS A 118 19.42 -3.84 0.04
C HIS A 118 20.92 -4.20 0.08
N GLU A 119 21.79 -3.36 -0.52
CA GLU A 119 23.25 -3.58 -0.47
C GLU A 119 23.79 -3.49 0.96
N GLU A 120 23.41 -2.47 1.73
CA GLU A 120 23.83 -2.31 3.14
C GLU A 120 23.34 -3.50 4.00
N ILE A 121 22.12 -3.97 3.75
CA ILE A 121 21.53 -5.13 4.44
C ILE A 121 22.32 -6.42 4.13
N GLU A 122 22.74 -6.61 2.87
CA GLU A 122 23.58 -7.74 2.46
C GLU A 122 24.97 -7.66 3.10
N GLU A 123 25.60 -6.48 3.12
CA GLU A 123 26.90 -6.26 3.77
C GLU A 123 26.87 -6.54 5.28
N LEU A 124 25.74 -6.24 5.94
CA LEU A 124 25.50 -6.58 7.35
C LEU A 124 25.26 -8.07 7.59
N GLY A 125 25.02 -8.86 6.54
CA GLY A 125 24.68 -10.29 6.65
C GLY A 125 23.30 -10.54 7.26
N MET A 126 22.38 -9.57 7.15
CA MET A 126 21.04 -9.59 7.78
C MET A 126 19.90 -9.81 6.78
N THR A 127 20.19 -10.26 5.55
CA THR A 127 19.19 -10.43 4.48
C THR A 127 17.97 -11.25 4.92
N GLU A 128 18.17 -12.37 5.63
CA GLU A 128 17.05 -13.21 6.09
C GLU A 128 16.15 -12.48 7.11
N ASP A 129 16.75 -11.77 8.08
CA ASP A 129 16.01 -11.01 9.09
C ASP A 129 15.15 -9.90 8.44
N PHE A 130 15.70 -9.21 7.45
CA PHE A 130 14.98 -8.15 6.73
C PHE A 130 13.93 -8.69 5.76
N GLU A 131 14.13 -9.85 5.13
CA GLU A 131 13.08 -10.49 4.31
C GLU A 131 11.90 -10.98 5.16
N GLU A 132 12.16 -11.49 6.38
CA GLU A 132 11.09 -11.79 7.34
C GLU A 132 10.33 -10.52 7.76
N LEU A 133 11.04 -9.43 8.03
CA LEU A 133 10.43 -8.14 8.36
C LEU A 133 9.57 -7.59 7.20
N LYS A 134 10.09 -7.65 5.97
CA LYS A 134 9.38 -7.23 4.75
C LYS A 134 8.12 -8.06 4.53
N THR A 135 8.19 -9.36 4.78
CA THR A 135 7.03 -10.26 4.72
C THR A 135 5.98 -9.87 5.76
N ALA A 136 6.37 -9.65 7.02
CA ALA A 136 5.45 -9.23 8.07
C ALA A 136 4.79 -7.87 7.75
N ALA A 137 5.55 -6.94 7.14
CA ALA A 137 5.02 -5.66 6.68
C ALA A 137 3.95 -5.84 5.58
N ALA A 138 4.22 -6.68 4.57
CA ALA A 138 3.27 -6.96 3.50
C ALA A 138 1.98 -7.61 4.05
N GLU A 139 2.12 -8.59 4.95
CA GLU A 139 0.97 -9.24 5.59
C GLU A 139 0.13 -8.29 6.45
N LEU A 140 0.76 -7.28 7.07
CA LEU A 140 0.06 -6.22 7.80
C LEU A 140 -0.71 -5.31 6.84
N ILE A 141 -0.13 -4.90 5.72
CA ILE A 141 -0.80 -4.07 4.69
C ILE A 141 -2.06 -4.78 4.18
N GLU A 142 -2.02 -6.09 3.97
CA GLU A 142 -3.18 -6.89 3.58
C GLU A 142 -4.32 -6.89 4.61
N LYS A 143 -4.08 -6.44 5.84
CA LYS A 143 -5.10 -6.29 6.90
C LYS A 143 -5.71 -4.89 6.96
N PHE A 144 -5.44 -4.04 5.98
CA PHE A 144 -6.14 -2.79 5.78
C PHE A 144 -7.15 -2.92 4.63
N GLY A 145 -8.38 -2.48 4.87
CA GLY A 145 -9.40 -2.36 3.83
C GLY A 145 -9.20 -1.11 2.97
N THR A 146 -10.04 -0.94 1.96
CA THR A 146 -9.89 0.16 0.98
C THR A 146 -10.13 1.55 1.58
N SER A 147 -10.77 1.62 2.74
CA SER A 147 -10.97 2.87 3.50
C SER A 147 -10.04 3.02 4.70
N GLY A 148 -9.00 2.17 4.80
CA GLY A 148 -8.05 2.17 5.91
C GLY A 148 -8.57 1.51 7.19
N GLU A 149 -9.73 0.86 7.12
CA GLU A 149 -10.28 0.09 8.23
C GLU A 149 -9.47 -1.17 8.50
N HIS A 150 -9.34 -1.55 9.78
CA HIS A 150 -8.65 -2.77 10.18
C HIS A 150 -9.52 -4.00 9.89
N LEU A 151 -8.99 -4.95 9.12
CA LEU A 151 -9.61 -6.23 8.81
C LEU A 151 -9.37 -7.26 9.92
N GLU A 152 -10.04 -8.41 9.81
CA GLU A 152 -9.85 -9.53 10.75
C GLU A 152 -8.37 -9.96 10.79
N GLY A 153 -7.83 -10.10 12.01
CA GLY A 153 -6.44 -10.50 12.24
C GLY A 153 -5.43 -9.34 12.17
N TYR A 154 -5.88 -8.10 11.98
CA TYR A 154 -5.03 -6.91 12.01
C TYR A 154 -4.11 -6.86 13.23
N GLU A 155 -4.67 -6.93 14.44
CA GLU A 155 -3.89 -6.78 15.69
C GLU A 155 -2.76 -7.82 15.79
N THR A 156 -3.04 -9.05 15.37
CA THR A 156 -2.04 -10.13 15.33
C THR A 156 -0.91 -9.78 14.36
N LYS A 157 -1.24 -9.36 13.14
CA LYS A 157 -0.24 -8.99 12.13
C LYS A 157 0.54 -7.74 12.50
N TYR A 158 -0.10 -6.78 13.16
CA TYR A 158 0.58 -5.61 13.68
C TYR A 158 1.60 -5.97 14.76
N MET A 159 1.24 -6.83 15.72
CA MET A 159 2.18 -7.33 16.72
C MET A 159 3.33 -8.14 16.10
N GLU A 160 3.06 -8.96 15.10
CA GLU A 160 4.11 -9.71 14.38
C GLU A 160 5.11 -8.77 13.71
N PHE A 161 4.61 -7.77 12.97
CA PHE A 161 5.43 -6.73 12.35
C PHE A 161 6.25 -5.93 13.37
N GLU A 162 5.62 -5.44 14.44
CA GLU A 162 6.29 -4.67 15.50
C GLU A 162 7.39 -5.50 16.17
N ASN A 163 7.13 -6.77 16.47
CA ASN A 163 8.11 -7.66 17.08
C ASN A 163 9.29 -7.93 16.13
N LYS A 164 9.04 -8.13 14.83
CA LYS A 164 10.11 -8.32 13.84
C LYS A 164 10.97 -7.08 13.70
N MET A 165 10.38 -5.88 13.68
CA MET A 165 11.16 -4.64 13.65
C MET A 165 12.02 -4.49 14.91
N LYS A 166 11.48 -4.79 16.09
CA LYS A 166 12.24 -4.76 17.35
C LYS A 166 13.37 -5.80 17.37
N ASP A 167 13.13 -6.98 16.82
CA ASP A 167 14.13 -8.04 16.71
C ASP A 167 15.29 -7.62 15.80
N VAL A 168 14.99 -7.11 14.60
CA VAL A 168 15.98 -6.51 13.69
C VAL A 168 16.77 -5.42 14.42
N TYR A 169 16.07 -4.46 15.05
CA TYR A 169 16.71 -3.37 15.79
C TYR A 169 17.68 -3.87 16.88
N SER A 170 17.34 -4.96 17.57
CA SER A 170 18.18 -5.52 18.63
C SER A 170 19.50 -6.16 18.14
N LYS A 171 19.58 -6.47 16.84
CA LYS A 171 20.73 -7.11 16.20
C LYS A 171 21.68 -6.10 15.53
N MET A 172 21.27 -4.84 15.37
CA MET A 172 22.03 -3.73 14.75
C MET A 172 22.89 -2.92 15.73
#